data_AF-A0A1G3Q3N2-F1
#
_entry.id   AF-A0A1G3Q3N2-F1
#
_cell.length_a   1.000
_cell.length_b   1.000
_cell.length_c   1.000
_cell.angle_alpha   90.00
_cell.angle_beta   90.00
_cell.angle_gamma   90.00
#
_symmetry.space_group_name_H-M   'P 1'
#
loop_
_entity.id
_entity.type
_entity.pdbx_description
1 polymer ?
#
loop_
_entity_poly.entity_id
_entity_poly.type
_entity_poly.pdbx_seq_one_letter_code
_entity_poly.pdbx_strand_id
1 'polypeptide(L)'
;MAITLEFWKSKPLNTICVNFNQGTFPLRDFLLMADAKKVVKAMYKKIERDYTSELKDTIPGTVGEFIKKHFLDYDKNYDVVILGEEPNWSVIFNLEDKK
;
A
#
# COMPACT_ATOMS: atom_id res chain seq x y z
N MET A 1 -8.76 3.85 14.92
CA MET A 1 -9.17 2.87 13.89
C MET A 1 -7.91 2.28 13.27
N ALA A 2 -7.96 1.05 12.74
CA ALA A 2 -6.84 0.44 12.03
C ALA A 2 -7.29 0.08 10.61
N ILE A 3 -6.48 0.45 9.61
CA ILE A 3 -6.68 0.05 8.21
C ILE A 3 -5.57 -0.94 7.89
N THR A 4 -5.95 -2.14 7.48
CA THR A 4 -5.03 -3.19 7.07
C THR A 4 -5.15 -3.38 5.56
N LEU A 5 -4.01 -3.42 4.86
CA LEU A 5 -3.93 -3.69 3.44
C LEU A 5 -3.09 -4.95 3.23
N GLU A 6 -3.57 -5.80 2.34
CA GLU A 6 -2.87 -6.97 1.83
C GLU A 6 -2.83 -6.86 0.32
N PHE A 7 -1.63 -7.00 -0.25
CA PHE A 7 -1.35 -6.95 -1.68
C PHE A 7 -0.93 -8.34 -2.16
N TRP A 8 -1.58 -8.80 -3.23
CA TRP A 8 -1.25 -10.13 -3.77
C TRP A 8 -1.34 -10.14 -5.29
N LYS A 9 -0.51 -10.98 -5.91
CA LYS A 9 -0.54 -11.17 -7.36
C LYS A 9 -1.61 -12.19 -7.72
N SER A 10 -2.63 -11.73 -8.44
CA SER A 10 -3.64 -12.58 -9.04
C SER A 10 -3.10 -13.20 -10.32
N LYS A 11 -2.81 -14.50 -10.28
CA LYS A 11 -2.45 -15.29 -11.47
C LYS A 11 -3.52 -15.24 -12.58
N PRO A 12 -4.83 -15.43 -12.29
CA PRO A 12 -5.84 -15.43 -13.36
C PRO A 12 -6.03 -14.05 -14.01
N LEU A 13 -5.84 -12.96 -13.27
CA LEU A 13 -5.99 -11.59 -13.77
C LEU A 13 -4.66 -10.96 -14.21
N ASN A 14 -3.54 -11.66 -13.99
CA ASN A 14 -2.17 -11.15 -14.13
C ASN A 14 -1.97 -9.72 -13.57
N THR A 15 -2.61 -9.42 -12.44
CA THR A 15 -2.62 -8.10 -11.82
C THR A 15 -2.37 -8.19 -10.32
N ILE A 16 -1.97 -7.08 -9.72
CA ILE A 16 -1.92 -6.97 -8.25
C ILE A 16 -3.31 -6.60 -7.77
N CYS A 17 -3.79 -7.33 -6.77
CA CYS A 17 -5.02 -7.04 -6.06
C CYS A 17 -4.67 -6.53 -4.66
N VAL A 18 -5.58 -5.74 -4.09
CA VAL A 18 -5.49 -5.22 -2.73
C VAL A 18 -6.80 -5.46 -2.00
N ASN A 19 -6.68 -5.96 -0.78
CA ASN A 19 -7.80 -6.01 0.15
C ASN A 19 -7.90 -4.68 0.91
N PHE A 20 -9.00 -3.96 0.71
CA PHE A 20 -9.28 -2.66 1.33
C PHE A 20 -10.77 -2.54 1.65
N ASN A 21 -11.08 -2.13 2.89
CA ASN A 21 -12.46 -1.90 3.35
C ASN A 21 -13.44 -3.07 3.05
N GLN A 22 -13.02 -4.29 3.38
CA GLN A 22 -13.77 -5.54 3.16
C GLN A 22 -14.03 -5.90 1.68
N GLY A 23 -13.42 -5.18 0.73
CA GLY A 23 -13.45 -5.50 -0.69
C GLY A 23 -12.06 -5.79 -1.25
N THR A 24 -12.03 -6.55 -2.34
CA THR A 24 -10.81 -6.78 -3.13
C THR A 24 -10.87 -5.97 -4.41
N PHE A 25 -9.84 -5.16 -4.65
CA PHE A 25 -9.75 -4.30 -5.83
C PHE A 25 -8.45 -4.54 -6.59
N PRO A 26 -8.42 -4.42 -7.91
CA PRO A 26 -7.17 -4.26 -8.63
C PRO A 26 -6.39 -3.05 -8.11
N LEU A 27 -5.06 -3.16 -8.02
CA LEU A 27 -4.18 -2.09 -7.52
C LEU A 27 -4.41 -0.78 -8.27
N ARG A 28 -4.62 -0.85 -9.59
CA ARG A 28 -4.93 0.32 -10.42
C ARG A 28 -6.17 1.06 -9.93
N ASP A 29 -7.22 0.33 -9.59
CA ASP A 29 -8.49 0.92 -9.17
C ASP A 29 -8.35 1.50 -7.76
N PHE A 30 -7.73 0.76 -6.85
CA PHE A 30 -7.41 1.24 -5.51
C PHE A 30 -6.63 2.56 -5.51
N LEU A 31 -5.62 2.71 -6.37
CA LEU A 31 -4.84 3.95 -6.46
C LEU A 31 -5.68 5.16 -6.93
N LEU A 32 -6.85 4.93 -7.54
CA LEU A 32 -7.74 5.97 -8.06
C LEU A 32 -8.99 6.18 -7.18
N MET A 33 -9.34 5.22 -6.32
CA MET A 33 -10.51 5.29 -5.44
C MET A 33 -10.44 6.50 -4.51
N ALA A 34 -11.55 7.26 -4.44
CA ALA A 34 -11.65 8.44 -3.57
C ALA A 34 -11.37 8.10 -2.10
N ASP A 35 -11.92 6.98 -1.61
CA ASP A 35 -11.75 6.51 -0.24
C ASP A 35 -10.31 6.07 0.07
N ALA A 36 -9.59 5.58 -0.94
CA ALA A 36 -8.19 5.15 -0.80
C ALA A 36 -7.19 6.30 -0.93
N LYS A 37 -7.58 7.48 -1.44
CA LYS A 37 -6.64 8.61 -1.63
C LYS A 37 -5.92 9.01 -0.35
N LYS A 38 -6.62 8.99 0.77
CA LYS A 38 -6.02 9.30 2.07
C LYS A 38 -4.94 8.28 2.41
N VAL A 39 -5.27 6.99 2.26
CA VAL A 39 -4.37 5.86 2.54
C VAL A 39 -3.14 5.92 1.66
N VAL A 40 -3.31 6.11 0.36
CA VAL A 40 -2.24 6.28 -0.62
C VAL A 40 -1.34 7.46 -0.25
N LYS A 41 -1.92 8.60 0.16
CA LYS A 41 -1.16 9.77 0.59
C LYS A 41 -0.33 9.49 1.85
N ALA A 42 -0.86 8.72 2.80
CA ALA A 42 -0.14 8.35 4.01
C ALA A 42 1.01 7.39 3.72
N MET A 43 0.79 6.38 2.87
CA MET A 43 1.84 5.51 2.37
C MET A 43 2.94 6.31 1.68
N TYR A 44 2.57 7.25 0.80
CA TYR A 44 3.53 8.12 0.13
C TYR A 44 4.38 8.92 1.12
N LYS A 45 3.80 9.52 2.15
CA LYS A 45 4.58 10.25 3.18
C LYS A 45 5.60 9.36 3.90
N LYS A 46 5.24 8.10 4.18
CA LYS A 46 6.17 7.12 4.77
C LYS A 46 7.29 6.79 3.79
N ILE A 47 6.97 6.58 2.51
CA ILE A 47 7.96 6.33 1.44
C ILE A 47 8.89 7.53 1.26
N GLU A 48 8.35 8.74 1.21
CA GLU A 48 9.12 9.97 1.10
C GLU A 48 10.09 10.17 2.25
N ARG A 49 9.69 9.78 3.46
CA ARG A 49 10.55 9.89 4.64
C ARG A 49 11.65 8.82 4.69
N ASP A 50 11.30 7.56 4.42
CA ASP A 50 12.16 6.42 4.73
C ASP A 50 12.77 5.73 3.50
N TYR A 51 12.27 6.01 2.29
CA TYR A 51 12.63 5.37 1.02
C TYR A 51 12.73 6.41 -0.12
N THR A 52 13.45 7.51 0.12
CA THR A 52 13.57 8.65 -0.82
C THR A 52 14.01 8.25 -2.23
N SER A 53 14.83 7.21 -2.37
CA SER A 53 15.28 6.69 -3.68
C SER A 53 14.19 6.02 -4.51
N GLU A 54 13.02 5.77 -3.94
CA GLU A 54 11.90 5.09 -4.60
C GLU A 54 10.78 6.04 -5.04
N LEU A 55 10.98 7.34 -4.83
CA LEU A 55 10.08 8.39 -5.29
C LEU A 55 9.97 8.38 -6.82
N LYS A 56 8.75 8.56 -7.31
CA LYS A 56 8.39 8.75 -8.72
C LYS A 56 7.76 10.13 -8.90
N ASP A 57 7.54 10.52 -10.16
CA ASP A 57 6.95 11.81 -10.52
C ASP A 57 5.55 12.04 -9.91
N THR A 58 4.83 10.98 -9.57
CA THR A 58 3.48 11.08 -9.00
C THR A 58 3.34 10.25 -7.73
N ILE A 59 2.49 10.71 -6.81
CA ILE A 59 2.09 9.96 -5.59
C ILE A 59 1.59 8.54 -5.92
N PRO A 60 0.57 8.35 -6.80
CA PRO A 60 0.09 7.01 -7.13
C PRO A 60 1.15 6.17 -7.85
N GLY A 61 2.02 6.77 -8.68
CA GLY A 61 3.13 6.07 -9.32
C GLY A 61 4.16 5.58 -8.31
N THR A 62 4.51 6.41 -7.33
CA THR A 62 5.42 6.07 -6.24
C THR A 62 4.88 4.89 -5.44
N VAL A 63 3.64 5.01 -4.94
CA VAL A 63 3.01 3.98 -4.11
C VAL A 63 2.80 2.68 -4.90
N GLY A 64 2.33 2.77 -6.14
CA GLY A 64 2.10 1.60 -6.99
C GLY A 64 3.37 0.82 -7.31
N GLU A 65 4.47 1.50 -7.65
CA GLU A 65 5.76 0.86 -7.91
C GLU A 65 6.39 0.29 -6.64
N PHE A 66 6.28 1.02 -5.52
CA PHE A 66 6.72 0.53 -4.23
C PHE A 66 6.02 -0.78 -3.84
N ILE A 67 4.70 -0.85 -4.05
CA ILE A 67 3.92 -2.07 -3.82
C ILE A 67 4.39 -3.22 -4.69
N LYS A 68 4.53 -3.01 -6.01
CA LYS A 68 5.00 -4.05 -6.93
C LYS A 68 6.35 -4.64 -6.55
N LYS A 69 7.23 -3.82 -5.98
CA LYS A 69 8.60 -4.22 -5.68
C LYS A 69 8.72 -4.91 -4.32
N HIS A 70 7.93 -4.50 -3.33
CA HIS A 70 8.12 -4.91 -1.94
C HIS A 70 7.01 -5.77 -1.35
N PHE A 71 5.81 -5.75 -1.95
CA PHE A 71 4.62 -6.40 -1.40
C PHE A 71 4.01 -7.34 -2.44
N LEU A 72 4.44 -8.61 -2.45
CA LEU A 72 3.94 -9.64 -3.37
C LEU A 72 3.98 -11.07 -2.79
N ASP A 73 4.18 -11.22 -1.47
CA ASP A 73 4.28 -12.52 -0.81
C ASP A 73 3.00 -12.86 -0.05
N TYR A 74 2.47 -14.07 -0.24
CA TYR A 74 1.30 -14.60 0.48
C TYR A 74 1.62 -15.03 1.92
N ASP A 75 2.82 -14.74 2.41
CA ASP A 75 3.35 -15.26 3.68
C ASP A 75 3.20 -14.28 4.85
N LYS A 76 2.53 -13.14 4.65
CA LYS A 76 2.36 -12.10 5.67
C LYS A 76 0.90 -11.82 5.94
N ASN A 77 0.54 -11.70 7.23
CA ASN A 77 -0.84 -11.41 7.64
C ASN A 77 -1.38 -10.11 7.03
N TYR A 78 -0.55 -9.08 6.88
CA TYR A 78 -0.83 -7.82 6.17
C TYR A 78 0.47 -7.19 5.68
N ASP A 79 0.46 -6.57 4.51
CA ASP A 79 1.61 -5.84 3.97
C ASP A 79 1.76 -4.45 4.57
N VAL A 80 0.63 -3.79 4.82
CA VAL A 80 0.60 -2.42 5.32
C VAL A 80 -0.46 -2.30 6.40
N VAL A 81 -0.08 -1.71 7.52
CA VAL A 81 -1.00 -1.37 8.61
C VAL A 81 -0.93 0.12 8.85
N ILE A 82 -2.09 0.77 8.84
CA ILE A 82 -2.24 2.20 9.14
C ILE A 82 -3.01 2.33 10.44
N LEU A 83 -2.40 3.00 11.40
CA LEU A 83 -2.93 3.19 12.75
C LEU A 83 -3.27 4.66 13.01
N GLY A 84 -4.30 4.88 13.81
CA GLY A 84 -4.71 6.20 14.29
C GLY A 84 -5.86 6.81 13.48
N GLU A 85 -5.92 8.14 13.48
CA GLU A 85 -6.95 8.94 12.81
C GLU A 85 -6.29 10.09 12.03
N GLU A 86 -6.93 10.54 10.95
CA GLU A 86 -6.42 11.65 10.16
C GLU A 86 -6.36 12.92 11.02
N PRO A 87 -5.25 13.70 10.99
CA PRO A 87 -4.08 13.59 10.11
C PRO A 87 -2.90 12.78 10.67
N ASN A 88 -3.00 12.23 11.87
CA ASN A 88 -1.89 11.58 12.61
C ASN A 88 -1.75 10.09 12.32
N TRP A 89 -1.88 9.70 11.04
CA TRP A 89 -1.73 8.30 10.66
C TRP A 89 -0.28 7.84 10.74
N SER A 90 -0.09 6.72 11.45
CA SER A 90 1.17 5.98 11.47
C SER A 90 1.07 4.82 10.49
N VAL A 91 1.95 4.80 9.50
CA VAL A 91 2.00 3.74 8.49
C VAL A 91 3.15 2.80 8.81
N ILE A 92 2.84 1.51 8.90
CA ILE A 92 3.79 0.42 9.15
C ILE A 92 3.83 -0.45 7.89
N PHE A 93 5.03 -0.67 7.37
CA PHE A 93 5.24 -1.53 6.21
C PHE A 93 5.85 -2.85 6.68
N ASN A 94 5.19 -3.96 6.40
CA ASN A 94 5.62 -5.28 6.87
C ASN A 94 6.84 -5.83 6.09
N LEU A 95 7.59 -4.99 5.39
CA LEU A 95 8.89 -5.30 4.80
C LEU A 95 10.05 -5.14 5.80
N GLU A 96 9.78 -4.55 6.97
CA GLU A 96 10.78 -4.32 8.04
C GLU A 96 11.22 -5.63 8.74
N ASP A 97 10.40 -6.70 8.68
CA ASP A 97 10.68 -8.02 9.29
C ASP A 97 11.57 -8.93 8.42
N LYS A 98 11.91 -8.53 7.18
CA LYS A 98 12.77 -9.32 6.26
C LYS A 98 14.27 -8.94 6.35
N LYS A 99 14.69 -8.22 7.40
CA LYS A 99 16.05 -7.69 7.53
C LYS A 99 16.91 -8.48 8.53
#